data_AF-A0A7Z7BAN6-F1
#
_entry.id   AF-A0A7Z7BAN6-F1
#
_cell.length_a   1.000
_cell.length_b   1.000
_cell.length_c   1.000
_cell.angle_alpha   90.00
_cell.angle_beta   90.00
_cell.angle_gamma   90.00
#
_symmetry.space_group_name_H-M   'P 1'
#
loop_
_entity.id
_entity.type
_entity.pdbx_description
1 polymer ?
#
loop_
_entity_poly.entity_id
_entity_poly.type
_entity_poly.pdbx_seq_one_letter_code
_entity_poly.pdbx_strand_id
1 'polypeptide(L)' 'MWTCRNCNARFSFNQVEAQADESGFFFICRDCDYRNNLVNVGPDAAGRPQLIQRDDK' A
#
# COMPACT_ATOMS: atom_id res chain seq x y z
N MET A 1 2.01 8.78 1.15
CA MET A 1 3.12 8.13 1.85
C MET A 1 2.69 6.74 2.30
N TRP A 2 3.53 5.73 2.08
CA TRP A 2 3.40 4.43 2.74
C TRP A 2 4.18 4.45 4.05
N THR A 3 3.62 3.86 5.10
CA THR A 3 4.30 3.70 6.40
C THR A 3 4.34 2.23 6.75
N CYS A 4 5.54 1.71 7.04
CA CYS A 4 5.65 0.33 7.50
C CYS A 4 5.14 0.20 8.95
N ARG A 5 4.23 -0.74 9.18
CA ARG A 5 3.62 -1.02 10.50
C ARG A 5 4.56 -1.75 11.47
N ASN A 6 5.70 -2.25 10.99
CA ASN A 6 6.70 -2.96 11.80
C ASN A 6 7.87 -2.06 12.22
N CYS A 7 8.52 -1.38 11.27
CA CYS A 7 9.71 -0.56 11.55
C CYS A 7 9.46 0.96 11.50
N ASN A 8 8.24 1.41 11.18
CA ASN A 8 7.88 2.83 11.01
C ASN A 8 8.62 3.60 9.91
N ALA A 9 9.38 2.92 9.05
CA ALA A 9 9.95 3.52 7.85
C ALA A 9 8.85 4.11 6.96
N ARG A 10 9.15 5.24 6.33
CA ARG A 10 8.20 6.01 5.50
C ARG A 10 8.72 6.08 4.07
N PHE A 11 7.88 5.73 3.12
CA PHE A 11 8.22 5.68 1.71
C PHE A 11 7.23 6.49 0.88
N SER A 12 7.74 7.26 -0.08
CA SER A 12 6.88 7.93 -1.05
C SER A 12 6.09 6.88 -1.85
N PHE A 13 4.89 7.23 -2.31
CA PHE A 13 4.01 6.26 -3.00
C PHE A 13 4.64 5.67 -4.28
N ASN A 14 5.55 6.41 -4.92
CA ASN A 14 6.32 6.00 -6.10
C ASN A 14 7.58 5.19 -5.76
N GLN A 15 8.03 5.17 -4.49
CA GLN A 15 9.24 4.45 -4.09
C GLN A 15 8.99 2.97 -3.85
N VAL A 16 7.74 2.58 -3.57
CA VAL A 16 7.38 1.19 -3.33
C VAL A 16 6.10 0.86 -4.08
N GLU A 17 6.16 -0.18 -4.90
CA GLU A 17 5.03 -0.68 -5.67
C GLU A 17 4.14 -1.55 -4.78
N ALA A 18 2.86 -1.21 -4.74
CA ALA A 18 1.85 -2.03 -4.07
C ALA A 18 1.43 -3.18 -5.00
N GLN A 19 1.27 -4.36 -4.41
CA GLN A 19 0.91 -5.61 -5.06
C GLN A 19 -0.47 -6.06 -4.56
N ALA A 20 -1.07 -7.03 -5.25
CA ALA A 20 -2.33 -7.66 -4.87
C ALA A 20 -2.17 -9.18 -4.87
N ASP A 21 -2.71 -9.84 -3.85
CA ASP A 21 -2.89 -11.29 -3.81
C ASP A 21 -4.28 -11.65 -3.27
N GLU A 22 -4.52 -12.93 -2.98
CA GLU A 22 -5.79 -13.43 -2.43
C GLU A 22 -6.19 -12.78 -1.10
N SER A 23 -5.24 -12.21 -0.35
CA SER A 23 -5.48 -11.48 0.91
C SER A 23 -5.73 -9.98 0.71
N GLY A 24 -5.68 -9.48 -0.52
CA GLY A 24 -5.87 -8.06 -0.87
C GLY A 24 -4.58 -7.33 -1.22
N PHE A 25 -4.59 -6.00 -1.10
CA PHE A 25 -3.46 -5.15 -1.47
C PHE A 25 -2.42 -5.07 -0.36
N PHE A 26 -1.14 -5.09 -0.73
CA PHE A 26 -0.03 -4.99 0.22
C PHE A 26 1.21 -4.36 -0.42
N PHE A 27 2.18 -3.97 0.41
CA PHE A 27 3.56 -3.73 -0.06
C PHE A 27 4.56 -4.38 0.89
N ILE A 28 5.75 -4.72 0.38
CA ILE A 28 6.87 -5.23 1.18
C ILE A 28 7.76 -4.05 1.58
N CYS A 29 8.05 -3.92 2.88
CA CYS A 29 8.97 -2.91 3.38
C CYS A 29 10.39 -3.19 2.90
N ARG A 30 11.06 -2.22 2.27
CA ARG A 30 12.45 -2.39 1.81
C ARG A 30 13.50 -2.42 2.93
N ASP A 31 13.14 -1.94 4.12
CA ASP A 31 14.08 -1.82 5.25
C ASP A 31 14.00 -3.03 6.21
N CYS A 32 12.87 -3.74 6.24
CA CYS A 32 12.66 -4.84 7.20
C CYS A 32 11.88 -6.04 6.66
N ASP A 33 11.64 -6.09 5.34
CA ASP A 33 10.92 -7.16 4.61
C ASP A 33 9.51 -7.49 5.11
N TYR A 34 8.97 -6.68 6.02
CA TYR A 34 7.63 -6.90 6.55
C TYR A 34 6.54 -6.64 5.50
N ARG A 35 5.55 -7.54 5.44
CA ARG A 35 4.36 -7.41 4.61
C ARG A 35 3.35 -6.44 5.22
N ASN A 36 3.17 -5.29 4.58
CA ASN A 36 2.22 -4.27 5.01
C ASN A 36 0.93 -4.39 4.20
N ASN A 37 -0.09 -5.02 4.78
CA ASN A 37 -1.43 -5.03 4.21
C ASN A 37 -1.98 -3.61 4.21
N LEU A 38 -2.47 -3.20 3.05
CA LEU A 38 -3.05 -1.89 2.84
C LEU A 38 -4.55 -1.96 3.10
N VAL A 39 -5.05 -1.01 3.89
CA VAL A 39 -6.47 -0.81 4.13
C VAL A 39 -6.95 0.38 3.30
N ASN A 40 -8.23 0.39 2.91
CA ASN A 40 -8.82 1.46 2.08
C ASN A 40 -8.19 1.60 0.68
N VAL A 41 -7.74 0.50 0.11
CA VAL A 41 -7.16 0.44 -1.24
C VAL A 41 -7.97 -0.54 -2.08
N GLY A 42 -8.29 -0.13 -3.31
CA GLY A 42 -9.12 -0.88 -4.25
C GLY A 42 -8.47 -0.86 -5.62
N PRO A 43 -8.88 -1.76 -6.51
CA PRO A 43 -8.41 -1.72 -7.89
C PRO A 43 -8.93 -0.47 -8.59
N ASP A 44 -8.06 0.23 -9.33
CA ASP A 44 -8.46 1.20 -10.34
C ASP A 44 -9.05 0.49 -11.58
N ALA A 45 -9.42 1.26 -12.59
CA ALA A 45 -9.96 0.71 -13.85
C ALA A 45 -8.98 -0.24 -14.59
N ALA A 46 -7.69 -0.21 -14.26
CA ALA A 46 -6.65 -1.08 -14.79
C ALA A 46 -6.22 -2.18 -13.80
N GLY A 47 -6.93 -2.36 -12.67
CA GLY A 47 -6.63 -3.36 -11.65
C GLY A 47 -5.47 -2.99 -10.72
N ARG A 48 -4.93 -1.77 -10.81
CA ARG A 48 -3.82 -1.31 -9.97
C ARG A 48 -4.35 -0.79 -8.64
N PRO A 49 -3.59 -0.95 -7.54
CA PRO A 49 -3.99 -0.39 -6.25
C PRO A 49 -4.15 1.14 -6.31
N GLN A 50 -5.35 1.63 -6.00
CA GLN A 50 -5.67 3.04 -5.81
C GLN A 50 -6.32 3.25 -4.43
N LEU A 51 -5.93 4.31 -3.74
CA LEU A 51 -6.56 4.71 -2.48
C LEU A 51 -8.04 5.05 -2.74
N ILE A 52 -8.94 4.34 -2.07
CA ILE A 52 -10.40 4.51 -2.25
C ILE A 52 -10.93 5.65 -1.36
N GLN A 53 -10.21 6.04 -0.31
CA GLN A 53 -10.55 7.25 0.44
C GLN A 53 -10.16 8.48 -0.37
N ARG A 54 -11.13 9.02 -1.11
CA ARG A 54 -11.19 10.44 -1.43
C ARG A 54 -11.58 11.16 -0.14
N ASP A 55 -10.92 12.28 0.18
CA ASP A 55 -11.34 13.15 1.27
C ASP A 55 -12.85 13.44 1.10
N ASP A 56 -13.65 12.97 2.06
CA ASP A 56 -15.02 13.45 2.21
C ASP A 56 -14.92 14.94 2.54
N LYS A 57 -15.52 15.75 1.67
CA LYS A 57 -15.57 17.21 1.76
C LYS A 57 -16.35 17.68 2.99
#